data_AF-A0A6P0UUS3-F1
#
_entry.id   AF-A0A6P0UUS3-F1
#
_cell.length_a   1.000
_cell.length_b   1.000
_cell.length_c   1.000
_cell.angle_alpha   90.00
_cell.angle_beta   90.00
_cell.angle_gamma   90.00
#
_symmetry.space_group_name_H-M   'P 1'
#
loop_
_entity.id
_entity.type
_entity.pdbx_description
1 polymer ?
#
loop_
_entity_poly.entity_id
_entity_poly.type
_entity_poly.pdbx_seq_one_letter_code
_entity_poly.pdbx_strand_id
1 'polypeptide(L)'
;MNFLVDHNLEGHALLLAGRITALGWLDLLSIRFFTFAEIELPIASDDRIVWRFAQANQMILLTANRSMKGDNSLEQVMREENTSLALPVVTIGDSDRVLNDPDYRNRCVDRLIEIVFDLEDYRGSMRLFIP
;
A
#
# COMPACT_ATOMS: atom_id res chain seq x y z
N MET A 1 -6.51 -1.91 9.90
CA MET A 1 -6.26 -1.67 8.48
C MET A 1 -5.42 -2.78 7.88
N ASN A 2 -5.87 -3.31 6.76
CA ASN A 2 -5.16 -4.33 6.01
C ASN A 2 -4.47 -3.68 4.81
N PHE A 3 -3.23 -4.07 4.54
CA PHE A 3 -2.48 -3.66 3.36
C PHE A 3 -2.33 -4.84 2.43
N LEU A 4 -2.66 -4.66 1.16
CA LEU A 4 -2.26 -5.59 0.11
C LEU A 4 -0.90 -5.14 -0.40
N VAL A 5 0.12 -5.97 -0.23
CA VAL A 5 1.49 -5.69 -0.64
C VAL A 5 1.68 -6.20 -2.05
N ASP A 6 2.02 -5.29 -2.95
CA ASP A 6 2.44 -5.62 -4.31
C ASP A 6 3.64 -6.58 -4.28
N HIS A 7 3.71 -7.51 -5.22
CA HIS A 7 4.69 -8.60 -5.23
C HIS A 7 6.15 -8.08 -5.16
N ASN A 8 6.44 -6.92 -5.76
CA ASN A 8 7.76 -6.31 -5.71
C ASN A 8 8.17 -5.74 -4.34
N LEU A 9 7.25 -5.70 -3.36
CA LEU A 9 7.48 -5.12 -2.04
C LEU A 9 7.46 -6.12 -0.89
N GLU A 10 7.35 -7.44 -1.12
CA GLU A 10 7.23 -8.44 -0.06
C GLU A 10 8.35 -8.32 1.02
N GLY A 11 9.61 -8.24 0.59
CA GLY A 11 10.74 -8.06 1.52
C GLY A 11 10.76 -6.71 2.24
N HIS A 12 10.27 -5.66 1.58
CA HIS A 12 10.17 -4.31 2.15
C HIS A 12 9.06 -4.23 3.21
N ALA A 13 7.91 -4.87 2.94
CA ALA A 13 6.79 -4.92 3.86
C ALA A 13 7.15 -5.62 5.17
N LEU A 14 8.00 -6.64 5.15
CA LEU A 14 8.50 -7.27 6.37
C LEU A 14 9.25 -6.28 7.28
N LEU A 15 10.11 -5.43 6.70
CA LEU A 15 10.84 -4.41 7.46
C LEU A 15 9.90 -3.32 8.00
N LEU A 16 8.92 -2.90 7.21
CA LEU A 16 7.91 -1.93 7.63
C LEU A 16 7.05 -2.49 8.78
N ALA A 17 6.53 -3.72 8.64
CA ALA A 17 5.74 -4.39 9.67
C ALA A 17 6.53 -4.61 10.96
N GLY A 18 7.80 -5.03 10.85
CA GLY A 18 8.70 -5.16 11.99
C GLY A 18 8.91 -3.82 12.71
N ARG A 19 9.02 -2.72 11.96
CA ARG A 19 9.19 -1.39 12.56
C ARG A 19 7.90 -0.86 13.21
N ILE A 20 6.75 -1.05 12.59
CA ILE A 20 5.43 -0.74 13.17
C ILE A 20 5.26 -1.46 14.51
N THR A 21 5.62 -2.74 14.55
CA THR A 21 5.60 -3.57 15.77
C THR A 21 6.56 -3.03 16.82
N ALA A 22 7.81 -2.76 16.45
CA ALA A 22 8.83 -2.27 17.38
C ALA A 22 8.52 -0.89 17.99
N LEU A 23 7.71 -0.08 17.31
CA LEU A 23 7.24 1.22 17.80
C LEU A 23 5.96 1.12 18.65
N GLY A 24 5.40 -0.09 18.84
CA GLY A 24 4.19 -0.31 19.66
C GLY A 24 2.88 0.11 18.99
N TRP A 25 2.90 0.41 17.68
CA TRP A 25 1.70 0.89 16.99
C TRP A 25 0.58 -0.14 16.92
N LEU A 26 0.90 -1.44 17.02
CA LEU A 26 -0.11 -2.51 17.01
C LEU A 26 -1.01 -2.52 18.25
N ASP A 27 -0.58 -1.88 19.35
CA ASP A 27 -1.40 -1.72 20.55
C ASP A 27 -2.53 -0.69 20.34
N LEU A 28 -2.39 0.18 19.34
CA LEU A 28 -3.32 1.27 19.02
C LEU A 28 -4.08 1.01 17.71
N LEU A 29 -3.38 0.48 16.70
CA LEU A 29 -3.88 0.30 15.34
C LEU A 29 -3.69 -1.15 14.90
N SER A 30 -4.78 -1.84 14.61
CA SER A 30 -4.73 -3.20 14.06
C SER A 30 -4.24 -3.17 12.60
N ILE A 31 -2.92 -3.19 12.38
CA ILE A 31 -2.31 -3.15 11.05
C ILE A 31 -1.81 -4.54 10.64
N ARG A 32 -2.16 -4.99 9.44
CA ARG A 32 -1.66 -6.24 8.86
C ARG A 32 -1.31 -6.08 7.40
N PHE A 33 -0.21 -6.70 6.98
CA PHE A 33 0.24 -6.77 5.59
C PHE A 33 -0.08 -8.16 5.06
N PHE A 34 -0.61 -8.21 3.85
CA PHE A 34 -0.93 -9.45 3.13
C PHE A 34 -0.18 -9.44 1.81
N THR A 35 0.51 -10.54 1.53
CA THR A 35 1.14 -10.82 0.25
C THR A 35 0.14 -11.50 -0.68
N PHE A 36 0.39 -11.46 -1.98
CA PHE A 36 -0.46 -12.12 -2.98
C PHE A 36 -0.55 -13.63 -2.73
N ALA A 37 0.55 -14.25 -2.29
CA ALA A 37 0.59 -15.67 -1.94
C ALA A 37 -0.36 -16.04 -0.79
N GLU A 38 -0.44 -15.21 0.26
CA GLU A 38 -1.30 -15.47 1.43
C GLU A 38 -2.80 -15.41 1.10
N ILE A 39 -3.18 -14.61 0.10
CA ILE A 39 -4.58 -14.42 -0.33
C ILE A 39 -4.90 -15.15 -1.63
N GLU A 40 -3.98 -16.01 -2.11
CA GLU A 40 -4.11 -16.80 -3.33
C GLU A 40 -4.36 -15.94 -4.60
N LEU A 41 -3.85 -14.70 -4.63
CA LEU A 41 -3.90 -13.84 -5.81
C LEU A 41 -2.73 -14.18 -6.76
N PRO A 42 -2.97 -14.46 -8.04
CA PRO A 42 -1.89 -14.75 -8.98
C PRO A 42 -0.91 -13.57 -9.12
N ILE A 43 0.40 -13.84 -9.09
CA ILE A 43 1.46 -12.82 -9.30
C ILE A 43 1.33 -12.16 -10.69
N ALA A 44 0.77 -12.87 -11.67
CA ALA A 44 0.53 -12.37 -13.01
C ALA A 44 -0.80 -11.59 -13.17
N SER A 45 -1.55 -11.37 -12.09
CA SER A 45 -2.76 -10.54 -12.12
C SER A 45 -2.43 -9.12 -12.55
N ASP A 46 -3.27 -8.56 -13.41
CA ASP A 46 -3.12 -7.17 -13.81
C ASP A 46 -3.54 -6.20 -12.69
N ASP A 47 -3.06 -4.97 -12.82
CA ASP A 47 -3.31 -3.84 -11.92
C ASP A 47 -4.81 -3.60 -11.65
N ARG A 48 -5.72 -3.87 -12.61
CA ARG A 48 -7.17 -3.70 -12.43
C ARG A 48 -7.75 -4.77 -11.51
N ILE A 49 -7.35 -6.03 -11.72
CA ILE A 49 -7.71 -7.15 -10.84
C ILE A 49 -7.19 -6.89 -9.43
N VAL A 50 -5.91 -6.52 -9.29
CA VAL A 50 -5.27 -6.22 -8.00
C VAL A 50 -5.99 -5.09 -7.28
N TRP A 51 -6.26 -3.97 -7.97
CA TRP A 51 -6.94 -2.82 -7.35
C TRP A 51 -8.37 -3.16 -6.92
N ARG A 52 -9.17 -3.80 -7.78
CA ARG A 52 -10.53 -4.22 -7.43
C ARG A 52 -10.55 -5.19 -6.26
N PHE A 53 -9.61 -6.13 -6.23
CA PHE A 53 -9.47 -7.05 -5.10
C PHE A 53 -9.20 -6.29 -3.80
N ALA A 54 -8.24 -5.36 -3.81
CA ALA A 54 -7.91 -4.56 -2.64
C ALA A 54 -9.13 -3.75 -2.14
N GLN A 55 -9.85 -3.07 -3.04
CA GLN A 55 -11.05 -2.30 -2.69
C GLN A 55 -12.17 -3.17 -2.13
N ALA A 56 -12.46 -4.31 -2.78
CA ALA A 56 -13.51 -5.24 -2.35
C ALA A 56 -13.24 -5.82 -0.95
N ASN A 57 -11.96 -5.97 -0.58
CA ASN A 57 -11.54 -6.49 0.72
C ASN A 57 -11.16 -5.39 1.74
N GLN A 58 -11.42 -4.13 1.43
CA GLN A 58 -11.09 -2.97 2.29
C GLN A 58 -9.60 -2.94 2.68
N MET A 59 -8.74 -3.14 1.69
CA MET A 59 -7.29 -3.14 1.84
C MET A 59 -6.68 -1.95 1.12
N ILE A 60 -5.69 -1.31 1.75
CA ILE A 60 -4.84 -0.31 1.09
C ILE A 60 -3.80 -1.04 0.25
N LEU A 61 -3.74 -0.77 -1.06
CA LEU A 61 -2.70 -1.32 -1.92
C LEU A 61 -1.38 -0.56 -1.70
N LEU A 62 -0.33 -1.27 -1.31
CA LEU A 62 1.02 -0.73 -1.13
C LEU A 62 1.93 -1.22 -2.27
N THR A 63 2.51 -0.29 -3.02
CA THR A 63 3.35 -0.59 -4.19
C THR A 63 4.57 0.34 -4.27
N ALA A 64 5.55 0.02 -5.11
CA ALA A 64 6.57 0.95 -5.59
C ALA A 64 6.45 1.22 -7.10
N ASN A 65 5.39 0.74 -7.75
CA ASN A 65 5.17 0.96 -9.18
C ASN A 65 4.75 2.41 -9.46
N ARG A 66 5.71 3.18 -9.97
CA ARG A 66 5.51 4.57 -10.43
C ARG A 66 5.04 4.67 -11.89
N SER A 67 5.04 3.57 -12.64
CA SER A 67 4.85 3.62 -14.08
C SER A 67 3.36 3.74 -14.47
N MET A 68 3.10 4.58 -15.47
CA MET A 68 1.77 5.04 -15.91
C MET A 68 1.33 4.44 -17.25
N LYS A 69 1.80 3.25 -17.63
CA LYS A 69 1.68 2.78 -19.03
C LYS A 69 0.72 1.60 -19.17
N GLY A 70 -0.32 1.80 -19.99
CA GLY A 70 -1.27 0.77 -20.44
C GLY A 70 -2.69 0.98 -19.90
N ASP A 71 -3.67 0.43 -20.62
CA ASP A 71 -5.11 0.56 -20.33
C ASP A 71 -5.54 -0.09 -19.00
N ASN A 72 -4.71 -1.03 -18.52
CA ASN A 72 -4.89 -1.65 -17.22
C ASN A 72 -3.98 -1.06 -16.15
N SER A 73 -3.16 -0.05 -16.43
CA SER A 73 -2.29 0.53 -15.40
C SER A 73 -3.09 1.02 -14.19
N LEU A 74 -2.52 0.91 -12.99
CA LEU A 74 -3.17 1.37 -11.76
C LEU A 74 -3.73 2.78 -11.87
N GLU A 75 -3.04 3.70 -12.56
CA GLU A 75 -3.53 5.05 -12.77
C GLU A 75 -4.81 5.10 -13.59
N GLN A 76 -4.85 4.39 -14.73
CA GLN A 76 -6.04 4.35 -15.57
C GLN A 76 -7.23 3.74 -14.81
N VAL A 77 -6.97 2.65 -14.07
CA VAL A 77 -7.98 2.00 -13.22
C VAL A 77 -8.54 2.96 -12.18
N MET A 78 -7.68 3.69 -11.47
CA MET A 78 -8.14 4.69 -10.50
C MET A 78 -8.90 5.83 -11.19
N ARG A 79 -8.48 6.31 -12.37
CA ARG A 79 -9.22 7.36 -13.08
C ARG A 79 -10.63 6.93 -13.48
N GLU A 80 -10.80 5.67 -13.87
CA GLU A 80 -12.08 5.12 -14.33
C GLU A 80 -13.00 4.67 -13.18
N GLU A 81 -12.43 4.09 -12.12
CA GLU A 81 -13.18 3.32 -11.12
C GLU A 81 -13.15 3.92 -9.70
N ASN A 82 -12.33 4.94 -9.45
CA ASN A 82 -12.25 5.57 -8.14
C ASN A 82 -13.58 6.25 -7.76
N THR A 83 -13.91 6.19 -6.47
CA THR A 83 -15.08 6.83 -5.88
C THR A 83 -14.67 7.63 -4.66
N SER A 84 -15.56 8.46 -4.11
CA SER A 84 -15.30 9.19 -2.86
C SER A 84 -15.07 8.29 -1.65
N LEU A 85 -15.38 7.00 -1.75
CA LEU A 85 -15.21 6.02 -0.66
C LEU A 85 -13.99 5.10 -0.86
N ALA A 86 -13.39 5.11 -2.05
CA ALA A 86 -12.29 4.23 -2.40
C ALA A 86 -11.07 4.49 -1.52
N LEU A 87 -10.39 3.42 -1.13
CA LEU A 87 -9.13 3.50 -0.37
C LEU A 87 -8.00 3.96 -1.29
N PRO A 88 -7.06 4.77 -0.79
CA PRO A 88 -5.92 5.19 -1.59
C PRO A 88 -4.99 4.02 -1.90
N VAL A 89 -4.30 4.10 -3.05
CA VAL A 89 -3.09 3.34 -3.33
C VAL A 89 -1.92 4.12 -2.73
N VAL A 90 -1.10 3.45 -1.91
CA VAL A 90 0.11 4.04 -1.34
C VAL A 90 1.31 3.59 -2.16
N THR A 91 2.08 4.56 -2.66
CA THR A 91 3.29 4.31 -3.44
C THR A 91 4.51 4.77 -2.67
N ILE A 92 5.39 3.82 -2.32
CA ILE A 92 6.72 4.10 -1.75
C ILE A 92 7.56 4.76 -2.84
N GLY A 93 8.17 5.88 -2.49
CA GLY A 93 9.03 6.61 -3.40
C GLY A 93 10.18 5.73 -3.88
N ASP A 94 11.06 5.35 -2.99
CA ASP A 94 12.32 4.67 -3.25
C ASP A 94 12.38 3.42 -2.37
N SER A 95 11.97 2.29 -2.94
CA SER A 95 11.92 1.01 -2.22
C SER A 95 13.31 0.58 -1.75
N ASP A 96 14.36 0.86 -2.52
CA ASP A 96 15.73 0.47 -2.14
C ASP A 96 16.17 1.18 -0.85
N ARG A 97 15.73 2.42 -0.64
CA ARG A 97 15.99 3.14 0.62
C ARG A 97 15.22 2.58 1.80
N VAL A 98 14.08 1.92 1.60
CA VAL A 98 13.39 1.22 2.71
C VAL A 98 14.27 0.09 3.28
N LEU A 99 15.07 -0.57 2.44
CA LEU A 99 16.00 -1.61 2.88
C LEU A 99 17.22 -1.01 3.58
N ASN A 100 17.81 0.04 2.99
CA ASN A 100 19.17 0.48 3.30
C ASN A 100 19.26 1.73 4.19
N ASP A 101 18.17 2.50 4.33
CA ASP A 101 18.13 3.77 5.06
C ASP A 101 17.08 3.71 6.19
N PRO A 102 17.50 3.51 7.45
CA PRO A 102 16.58 3.44 8.58
C PRO A 102 15.72 4.68 8.78
N ASP A 103 16.24 5.87 8.48
CA ASP A 103 15.50 7.12 8.63
C ASP A 103 14.44 7.26 7.54
N TYR A 104 14.76 6.86 6.31
CA TYR A 104 13.79 6.76 5.23
C TYR A 104 12.66 5.78 5.58
N ARG A 105 13.02 4.58 6.03
CA ARG A 105 12.05 3.58 6.49
C ARG A 105 11.16 4.09 7.62
N ASN A 106 11.71 4.83 8.59
CA ASN A 106 10.90 5.43 9.66
C ASN A 106 9.89 6.43 9.11
N ARG A 107 10.29 7.29 8.16
CA ARG A 107 9.35 8.21 7.51
C ARG A 107 8.26 7.49 6.68
N CYS A 108 8.59 6.36 6.02
CA CYS A 108 7.55 5.53 5.41
C CYS A 108 6.53 5.08 6.47
N VAL A 109 7.02 4.56 7.60
CA VAL A 109 6.16 4.08 8.69
C VAL A 109 5.30 5.20 9.24
N ASP A 110 5.87 6.36 9.56
CA ASP A 110 5.13 7.50 10.09
C ASP A 110 3.98 7.90 9.14
N ARG A 111 4.25 7.94 7.83
CA ARG A 111 3.21 8.21 6.82
C ARG A 111 2.15 7.12 6.73
N LEU A 112 2.53 5.84 6.83
CA LEU A 112 1.55 4.74 6.85
C LEU A 112 0.64 4.83 8.07
N ILE A 113 1.21 5.15 9.25
CA ILE A 113 0.44 5.33 10.48
C ILE A 113 -0.52 6.50 10.36
N GLU A 114 -0.06 7.65 9.87
CA GLU A 114 -0.90 8.83 9.64
C GLU A 114 -2.07 8.51 8.70
N ILE A 115 -1.81 7.83 7.58
CA ILE A 115 -2.86 7.43 6.62
C ILE A 115 -3.87 6.49 7.27
N VAL A 116 -3.43 5.56 8.12
CA VAL A 116 -4.35 4.64 8.83
C VAL A 116 -5.17 5.39 9.88
N PHE A 117 -4.56 6.35 10.57
CA PHE A 117 -5.19 7.12 11.64
C PHE A 117 -6.26 8.07 11.08
N ASP A 118 -5.93 8.81 10.02
CA ASP A 118 -6.80 9.82 9.38
C ASP A 118 -7.39 9.31 8.05
N LEU A 119 -7.70 8.01 7.96
CA LEU A 119 -8.09 7.36 6.71
C LEU A 119 -9.22 8.06 5.95
N GLU A 120 -10.20 8.60 6.67
CA GLU A 120 -11.37 9.24 6.07
C GLU A 120 -10.98 10.48 5.25
N ASP A 121 -9.92 11.20 5.65
CA ASP A 121 -9.40 12.36 4.90
C ASP A 121 -8.69 11.96 3.59
N TYR A 122 -8.34 10.67 3.46
CA TYR A 122 -7.62 10.12 2.31
C TYR A 122 -8.51 9.33 1.36
N ARG A 123 -9.80 9.13 1.66
CA ARG A 123 -10.70 8.42 0.75
C ARG A 123 -10.88 9.17 -0.57
N GLY A 124 -10.91 8.42 -1.65
CA GLY A 124 -11.06 8.94 -3.00
C GLY A 124 -9.85 9.73 -3.52
N SER A 125 -8.74 9.82 -2.79
CA SER A 125 -7.55 10.56 -3.22
C SER A 125 -6.75 9.85 -4.33
N MET A 126 -7.21 8.68 -4.78
CA MET A 126 -6.54 7.79 -5.73
C MET A 126 -5.19 7.30 -5.22
N ARG A 127 -4.12 8.09 -5.35
CA ARG A 127 -2.75 7.68 -5.05
C ARG A 127 -2.04 8.66 -4.11
N LEU A 128 -1.41 8.11 -3.08
CA LEU A 128 -0.56 8.83 -2.15
C LEU A 128 0.88 8.38 -2.31
N PHE A 129 1.79 9.33 -2.47
CA PHE A 129 3.22 9.03 -2.46
C PHE A 129 3.77 9.25 -1.06
N ILE A 130 4.44 8.23 -0.54
CA ILE A 130 5.18 8.33 0.71
C ILE A 130 6.68 8.31 0.40
N PRO A 131 7.52 8.81 1.32
CA PRO A 131 8.96 8.63 1.22
C PRO A 131 9.30 7.17 1.43
#